data_AF-A0A9D9K9P3-F1
#
_entry.id   AF-A0A9D9K9P3-F1
#
_cell.length_a   1.000
_cell.length_b   1.000
_cell.length_c   1.000
_cell.angle_alpha   90.00
_cell.angle_beta   90.00
_cell.angle_gamma   90.00
#
_symmetry.space_group_name_H-M   'P 1'
#
loop_
_entity.id
_entity.type
_entity.pdbx_description
1 polymer ?
#
loop_
_entity_poly.entity_id
_entity_poly.type
_entity_poly.pdbx_seq_one_letter_code
_entity_poly.pdbx_strand_id
1 'polypeptide(L)'
;MKVWRILLGCSVGFLLNISPSEALPGQTVEEVRTWIQTNPLLPRGRAGSLRVSRSDIPGQRFTFSASKTRPTDARLVVSSDRIRSERIEVLDYENGVTRERLVSTLRSIYGLDLYRDYQAAEVIYDYVNPAGQQDAYRGVLLRGERFGYWIEITERDGVDPVIGQLSIVLVEDLDDLEADLKRE
;
A
#
# COMPACT_ATOMS: atom_id res chain seq x y z
N MET A 1 -27.28 -23.47 53.68
CA MET A 1 -26.98 -22.09 53.24
C MET A 1 -25.49 -22.07 52.86
N LYS A 2 -25.07 -22.24 51.58
CA LYS A 2 -24.88 -21.21 50.52
C LYS A 2 -24.24 -19.94 51.14
N VAL A 3 -23.05 -19.43 50.79
CA VAL A 3 -22.29 -19.21 49.52
C VAL A 3 -20.81 -18.99 49.97
N TRP A 4 -19.70 -19.26 49.26
CA TRP A 4 -19.17 -18.51 48.12
C TRP A 4 -17.87 -19.17 47.62
N ARG A 5 -17.80 -19.51 46.33
CA ARG A 5 -16.56 -19.86 45.61
C ARG A 5 -16.09 -18.61 44.87
N ILE A 6 -14.92 -18.08 45.21
CA ILE A 6 -14.29 -17.01 44.43
C ILE A 6 -13.35 -17.68 43.40
N LEU A 7 -13.70 -17.47 42.14
CA LEU A 7 -12.87 -17.68 40.97
C LEU A 7 -11.74 -16.65 40.96
N LEU A 8 -10.50 -17.07 40.69
CA LEU A 8 -9.50 -16.20 40.10
C LEU A 8 -8.87 -16.92 38.91
N GLY A 9 -9.38 -16.58 37.73
CA GLY A 9 -8.70 -16.81 36.47
C GLY A 9 -7.61 -15.75 36.28
N CYS A 10 -6.38 -16.19 36.05
CA CYS A 10 -5.34 -15.35 35.49
C CYS A 10 -5.26 -15.64 33.99
N SER A 11 -6.06 -14.92 33.22
CA SER A 11 -5.84 -14.78 31.78
C SER A 11 -4.63 -13.88 31.60
N VAL A 12 -3.46 -14.49 31.36
CA VAL A 12 -2.27 -13.77 30.91
C VAL A 12 -2.55 -13.32 29.48
N GLY A 13 -3.07 -12.09 29.34
CA GLY A 13 -3.20 -11.42 28.05
C GLY A 13 -1.81 -11.08 27.53
N PHE A 14 -1.36 -11.79 26.50
CA PHE A 14 -0.22 -11.40 25.69
C PHE A 14 -0.64 -10.15 24.90
N LEU A 15 -0.29 -8.96 25.42
CA LEU A 15 -0.33 -7.71 24.67
C LEU A 15 0.80 -7.72 23.64
N LEU A 16 0.53 -8.23 22.45
CA LEU A 16 1.37 -7.96 21.29
C LEU A 16 1.09 -6.51 20.83
N ASN A 17 1.72 -5.55 21.50
CA ASN A 17 1.99 -4.24 20.91
C ASN A 17 3.08 -4.45 19.85
N ILE A 18 2.69 -4.89 18.65
CA ILE A 18 3.55 -4.80 17.47
C ILE A 18 3.49 -3.34 17.05
N SER A 19 4.57 -2.60 17.30
CA SER A 19 4.72 -1.20 16.91
C SER A 19 4.38 -1.02 15.42
N PRO A 20 3.45 -0.11 15.05
CA PRO A 20 3.06 0.12 13.67
C PRO A 20 4.04 1.09 12.96
N SER A 21 4.39 0.75 11.71
CA SER A 21 5.10 1.55 10.70
C SER A 21 6.58 1.90 10.93
N GLU A 22 7.48 0.95 10.62
CA GLU A 22 8.93 1.19 10.43
C GLU A 22 9.37 1.17 8.95
N ALA A 23 8.44 1.17 8.01
CA ALA A 23 8.73 1.54 6.62
C ALA A 23 7.58 2.38 6.08
N LEU A 24 7.92 3.62 5.76
CA LEU A 24 7.08 4.57 5.06
C LEU A 24 8.01 5.34 4.13
N PRO A 25 7.48 5.98 3.08
CA PRO A 25 8.22 6.97 2.33
C PRO A 25 8.94 7.94 3.29
N GLY A 26 10.18 8.26 2.95
CA GLY A 26 11.05 9.07 3.78
C GLY A 26 11.86 8.28 4.80
N GLN A 27 11.79 6.95 4.90
CA GLN A 27 12.73 6.15 5.67
C GLN A 27 13.98 5.78 4.85
N THR A 28 15.07 5.37 5.50
CA THR A 28 16.27 4.91 4.80
C THR A 28 16.02 3.57 4.10
N VAL A 29 16.78 3.31 3.05
CA VAL A 29 16.70 2.06 2.28
C VAL A 29 16.98 0.84 3.16
N GLU A 30 17.84 0.95 4.17
CA GLU A 30 18.16 -0.16 5.07
C GLU A 30 17.04 -0.45 6.05
N GLU A 31 16.41 0.59 6.63
CA GLU A 31 15.23 0.45 7.49
C GLU A 31 14.09 -0.22 6.73
N VAL A 32 13.76 0.29 5.54
CA VAL A 32 12.69 -0.27 4.71
C VAL A 32 12.99 -1.70 4.28
N ARG A 33 14.23 -2.00 3.90
CA ARG A 33 14.67 -3.37 3.55
C ARG A 33 14.51 -4.32 4.73
N THR A 34 14.88 -3.89 5.93
CA THR A 34 14.77 -4.69 7.15
C THR A 34 13.30 -4.95 7.45
N TRP A 35 12.47 -3.91 7.43
CA TRP A 35 11.03 -4.04 7.65
C TRP A 35 10.35 -4.95 6.62
N ILE A 36 10.68 -4.85 5.33
CA ILE A 36 10.14 -5.76 4.29
C ILE A 36 10.42 -7.23 4.63
N GLN A 37 11.62 -7.51 5.17
CA GLN A 37 12.03 -8.87 5.50
C GLN A 37 11.41 -9.40 6.79
N THR A 38 11.13 -8.52 7.75
CA THR A 38 10.60 -8.90 9.07
C THR A 38 9.08 -8.78 9.17
N ASN A 39 8.41 -8.08 8.24
CA ASN A 39 6.96 -7.93 8.23
C ASN A 39 6.27 -9.26 7.86
N PRO A 40 5.50 -9.87 8.79
CA PRO A 40 4.88 -11.18 8.57
C PRO A 40 3.73 -11.15 7.54
N LEU A 41 3.20 -9.96 7.22
CA LEU A 41 2.10 -9.80 6.27
C LEU A 41 2.60 -9.69 4.82
N LEU A 42 3.88 -9.39 4.63
CA LEU A 42 4.48 -9.36 3.30
C LEU A 42 4.97 -10.76 2.87
N PRO A 43 4.93 -11.08 1.56
CA PRO A 43 5.58 -12.26 1.04
C PRO A 43 7.08 -12.27 1.37
N ARG A 44 7.63 -13.47 1.59
CA ARG A 44 9.08 -13.64 1.68
C ARG A 44 9.70 -13.41 0.30
N GLY A 45 10.60 -12.44 0.22
CA GLY A 45 11.41 -12.20 -0.97
C GLY A 45 12.87 -12.63 -0.78
N ARG A 46 13.69 -12.27 -1.77
CA ARG A 46 15.14 -12.38 -1.66
C ARG A 46 15.64 -11.43 -0.57
N ALA A 47 16.58 -11.90 0.26
CA ALA A 47 17.27 -11.06 1.23
C ALA A 47 17.84 -9.80 0.55
N GLY A 48 17.59 -8.64 1.16
CA GLY A 48 18.02 -7.34 0.64
C GLY A 48 17.10 -6.70 -0.40
N SER A 49 16.05 -7.39 -0.85
CA SER A 49 15.13 -6.88 -1.88
C SER A 49 14.20 -5.79 -1.33
N LEU A 50 14.01 -4.73 -2.10
CA LEU A 50 12.95 -3.74 -1.89
C LEU A 50 11.64 -4.13 -2.58
N ARG A 51 11.59 -5.31 -3.23
CA ARG A 51 10.42 -5.84 -3.91
C ARG A 51 10.16 -7.28 -3.48
N VAL A 52 8.92 -7.57 -3.13
CA VAL A 52 8.47 -8.93 -2.82
C VAL A 52 7.18 -9.22 -3.56
N SER A 53 6.96 -10.48 -3.92
CA SER A 53 5.79 -10.90 -4.70
C SER A 53 5.35 -12.29 -4.27
N ARG A 54 4.05 -12.54 -4.36
CA ARG A 54 3.43 -13.86 -4.18
C ARG A 54 2.48 -14.11 -5.35
N SER A 55 2.54 -15.31 -5.91
CA SER A 55 1.70 -15.77 -7.03
C SER A 55 1.50 -17.29 -6.97
N ASP A 56 1.25 -17.79 -5.77
CA ASP A 56 1.04 -19.21 -5.46
C ASP A 56 -0.36 -19.70 -5.87
N ILE A 57 -1.31 -18.79 -6.02
CA ILE A 57 -2.67 -19.07 -6.52
C ILE A 57 -2.74 -18.67 -8.01
N PRO A 58 -3.15 -19.58 -8.92
CA PRO A 58 -3.36 -19.26 -10.33
C PRO A 58 -4.32 -18.08 -10.51
N GLY A 59 -3.93 -17.11 -11.33
CA GLY A 59 -4.75 -15.91 -11.57
C GLY A 59 -4.75 -14.89 -10.43
N GLN A 60 -3.92 -15.07 -9.40
CA GLN A 60 -3.72 -14.07 -8.34
C GLN A 60 -2.23 -13.73 -8.18
N ARG A 61 -1.94 -12.44 -7.99
CA ARG A 61 -0.61 -11.94 -7.68
C ARG A 61 -0.70 -10.74 -6.74
N PHE A 62 0.08 -10.78 -5.67
CA PHE A 62 0.35 -9.62 -4.83
C PHE A 62 1.81 -9.22 -5.01
N THR A 63 2.07 -7.94 -5.25
CA THR A 63 3.41 -7.36 -5.25
C THR A 63 3.47 -6.18 -4.29
N PHE A 64 4.55 -6.13 -3.52
CA PHE A 64 4.95 -4.96 -2.75
C PHE A 64 6.30 -4.47 -3.28
N SER A 65 6.47 -3.16 -3.44
CA SER A 65 7.76 -2.57 -3.78
C SER A 65 8.00 -1.20 -3.15
N ALA A 66 9.21 -0.95 -2.68
CA ALA A 66 9.70 0.37 -2.28
C ALA A 66 10.68 0.91 -3.33
N SER A 67 10.62 2.22 -3.61
CA SER A 67 11.46 2.90 -4.59
C SER A 67 12.11 4.16 -4.03
N LYS A 68 13.31 4.46 -4.52
CA LYS A 68 14.04 5.72 -4.30
C LYS A 68 13.52 6.87 -5.18
N THR A 69 12.58 6.57 -6.07
CA THR A 69 11.99 7.50 -7.04
C THR A 69 10.51 7.69 -6.76
N ARG A 70 9.90 8.69 -7.39
CA ARG A 70 8.44 8.87 -7.39
C ARG A 70 7.77 7.77 -8.24
N PRO A 71 6.46 7.51 -8.05
CA PRO A 71 5.75 6.44 -8.76
C PRO A 71 5.81 6.49 -10.29
N THR A 72 5.80 7.69 -10.87
CA THR A 72 5.84 8.00 -12.32
C THR A 72 7.26 8.19 -12.85
N ASP A 73 8.25 8.29 -11.97
CA ASP A 73 9.63 8.58 -12.36
C ASP A 73 10.43 7.28 -12.56
N ALA A 74 10.68 6.97 -13.83
CA ALA A 74 11.54 5.86 -14.25
C ALA A 74 13.04 6.20 -14.24
N ARG A 75 13.43 7.44 -13.92
CA ARG A 75 14.85 7.84 -13.91
C ARG A 75 15.56 7.22 -12.72
N LEU A 76 16.72 6.62 -12.97
CA LEU A 76 17.64 6.16 -11.93
C LEU A 76 18.15 7.36 -11.10
N VAL A 77 17.57 7.58 -9.93
CA VAL A 77 18.12 8.51 -8.93
C VAL A 77 19.26 7.79 -8.21
N VAL A 78 20.50 8.15 -8.56
CA VAL A 78 21.72 7.49 -8.07
C VAL A 78 22.00 7.82 -6.59
N SER A 79 21.36 8.84 -6.00
CA SER A 79 21.83 9.42 -4.72
C SER A 79 20.85 9.44 -3.55
N SER A 80 19.63 8.90 -3.65
CA SER A 80 18.75 8.84 -2.46
C SER A 80 19.08 7.61 -1.61
N ASP A 81 19.50 7.84 -0.37
CA ASP A 81 19.56 6.82 0.68
C ASP A 81 18.19 6.55 1.30
N ARG A 82 17.16 7.31 0.88
CA ARG A 82 15.78 7.20 1.37
C ARG A 82 14.81 6.72 0.30
N ILE A 83 13.76 6.04 0.74
CA ILE A 83 12.62 5.65 -0.08
C ILE A 83 11.72 6.87 -0.30
N ARG A 84 11.25 7.08 -1.53
CA ARG A 84 10.31 8.17 -1.88
C ARG A 84 8.89 7.67 -2.13
N SER A 85 8.74 6.41 -2.53
CA SER A 85 7.44 5.81 -2.72
C SER A 85 7.42 4.32 -2.38
N GLU A 86 6.28 3.85 -1.92
CA GLU A 86 5.98 2.43 -1.73
C GLU A 86 4.71 2.08 -2.50
N ARG A 87 4.64 0.88 -3.07
CA ARG A 87 3.54 0.45 -3.94
C ARG A 87 3.07 -0.95 -3.59
N ILE A 88 1.76 -1.09 -3.49
CA ILE A 88 1.03 -2.35 -3.46
C ILE A 88 0.38 -2.53 -4.84
N GLU A 89 0.62 -3.66 -5.49
CA GLU A 89 -0.07 -4.07 -6.73
C GLU A 89 -0.78 -5.39 -6.48
N VAL A 90 -2.05 -5.45 -6.85
CA VAL A 90 -2.89 -6.64 -6.77
C VAL A 90 -3.41 -6.96 -8.17
N LEU A 91 -3.23 -8.21 -8.56
CA LEU A 91 -3.92 -8.84 -9.67
C LEU A 91 -4.74 -10.00 -9.11
N ASP A 92 -6.04 -10.04 -9.37
CA ASP A 92 -6.93 -11.10 -8.89
C ASP A 92 -8.10 -11.28 -9.87
N TYR A 93 -8.04 -12.34 -10.68
CA TYR A 93 -9.09 -12.69 -11.63
C TYR A 93 -10.30 -13.38 -10.98
N GLU A 94 -10.17 -13.85 -9.74
CA GLU A 94 -11.21 -14.62 -9.06
C GLU A 94 -12.14 -13.73 -8.24
N ASN A 95 -11.58 -12.76 -7.52
CA ASN A 95 -12.32 -11.88 -6.61
C ASN A 95 -12.41 -10.43 -7.09
N GLY A 96 -11.69 -10.07 -8.14
CA GLY A 96 -11.53 -8.68 -8.59
C GLY A 96 -10.76 -7.80 -7.58
N VAL A 97 -10.54 -6.55 -7.95
CA VAL A 97 -9.74 -5.58 -7.21
C VAL A 97 -10.50 -4.26 -7.15
N THR A 98 -10.91 -3.88 -5.93
CA THR A 98 -11.56 -2.59 -5.70
C THR A 98 -10.64 -1.65 -4.92
N ARG A 99 -10.99 -0.36 -4.90
CA ARG A 99 -10.33 0.64 -4.06
C ARG A 99 -10.37 0.23 -2.59
N GLU A 100 -11.51 -0.24 -2.10
CA GLU A 100 -11.70 -0.67 -0.71
C GLU A 100 -10.78 -1.83 -0.36
N ARG A 101 -10.58 -2.78 -1.28
CA ARG A 101 -9.66 -3.91 -1.08
C ARG A 101 -8.20 -3.46 -1.00
N LEU A 102 -7.78 -2.53 -1.85
CA LEU A 102 -6.44 -1.95 -1.80
C LEU A 102 -6.21 -1.20 -0.47
N VAL A 103 -7.20 -0.43 -0.03
CA VAL A 103 -7.16 0.31 1.24
C VAL A 103 -7.19 -0.63 2.46
N SER A 104 -7.95 -1.73 2.40
CA SER A 104 -7.91 -2.76 3.44
C SER A 104 -6.53 -3.42 3.53
N THR A 105 -5.86 -3.59 2.39
CA THR A 105 -4.49 -4.11 2.32
C THR A 105 -3.49 -3.12 2.92
N LEU A 106 -3.62 -1.83 2.62
CA LEU A 106 -2.86 -0.74 3.25
C LEU A 106 -2.98 -0.80 4.78
N ARG A 107 -4.21 -0.80 5.31
CA ARG A 107 -4.47 -0.86 6.75
C ARG A 107 -3.82 -2.08 7.40
N SER A 108 -3.88 -3.23 6.72
CA SER A 108 -3.30 -4.47 7.24
C SER A 108 -1.78 -4.38 7.33
N ILE A 109 -1.11 -3.90 6.28
CA ILE A 109 0.36 -3.87 6.19
C ILE A 109 0.97 -2.80 7.11
N TYR A 110 0.37 -1.61 7.19
CA TYR A 110 0.97 -0.45 7.85
C TYR A 110 0.35 -0.10 9.20
N GLY A 111 -0.83 -0.65 9.49
CA GLY A 111 -1.54 -0.41 10.74
C GLY A 111 -2.41 0.84 10.74
N LEU A 112 -2.89 1.19 11.93
CA LEU A 112 -3.99 2.15 12.12
C LEU A 112 -3.57 3.61 11.86
N ASP A 113 -2.32 3.97 12.15
CA ASP A 113 -1.90 5.37 12.06
C ASP A 113 -1.80 5.84 10.60
N LEU A 114 -1.25 5.02 9.70
CA LEU A 114 -1.27 5.34 8.27
C LEU A 114 -2.69 5.30 7.70
N TYR A 115 -3.51 4.36 8.17
CA TYR A 115 -4.91 4.29 7.74
C TYR A 115 -5.71 5.54 8.15
N ARG A 116 -5.43 6.12 9.31
CA ARG A 116 -6.04 7.39 9.75
C ARG A 116 -5.60 8.57 8.88
N ASP A 117 -4.33 8.64 8.51
CA ASP A 117 -3.83 9.67 7.58
C ASP A 117 -4.54 9.55 6.22
N TYR A 118 -4.68 8.33 5.69
CA TYR A 118 -5.46 8.07 4.47
C TYR A 118 -6.94 8.46 4.61
N GLN A 119 -7.58 8.13 5.73
CA GLN A 119 -9.00 8.44 5.96
C GLN A 119 -9.28 9.95 6.01
N ALA A 120 -8.31 10.73 6.48
CA ALA A 120 -8.39 12.19 6.54
C ALA A 120 -7.92 12.87 5.23
N ALA A 121 -7.41 12.09 4.27
CA ALA A 121 -6.83 12.64 3.05
C ALA A 121 -7.89 13.22 2.11
N GLU A 122 -7.55 14.34 1.48
CA GLU A 122 -8.40 15.05 0.53
C GLU A 122 -8.07 14.63 -0.90
N VAL A 123 -9.09 14.43 -1.73
CA VAL A 123 -8.90 14.17 -3.16
C VAL A 123 -8.41 15.45 -3.83
N ILE A 124 -7.23 15.39 -4.44
CA ILE A 124 -6.63 16.51 -5.18
C ILE A 124 -6.67 16.31 -6.70
N TYR A 125 -6.76 15.06 -7.16
CA TYR A 125 -6.92 14.74 -8.57
C TYR A 125 -7.68 13.42 -8.73
N ASP A 126 -8.62 13.37 -9.68
CA ASP A 126 -9.41 12.19 -10.04
C ASP A 126 -9.49 12.17 -11.56
N TYR A 127 -9.21 11.01 -12.16
CA TYR A 127 -9.12 10.89 -13.61
C TYR A 127 -9.61 9.52 -14.10
N VAL A 128 -10.01 9.52 -15.37
CA VAL A 128 -10.29 8.32 -16.15
C VAL A 128 -9.56 8.45 -17.47
N ASN A 129 -8.56 7.60 -17.68
CA ASN A 129 -7.73 7.59 -18.88
C ASN A 129 -7.97 6.28 -19.68
N PRO A 130 -8.12 6.33 -21.01
CA PRO A 130 -8.27 5.13 -21.81
C PRO A 130 -7.01 4.26 -21.73
N ALA A 131 -7.18 2.97 -21.43
CA ALA A 131 -6.13 1.96 -21.26
C ALA A 131 -6.15 0.92 -22.40
N GLY A 132 -6.55 1.34 -23.61
CA GLY A 132 -6.76 0.45 -24.76
C GLY A 132 -8.13 0.68 -25.40
N GLN A 133 -8.62 -0.30 -26.17
CA GLN A 133 -9.94 -0.18 -26.83
C GLN A 133 -11.13 -0.40 -25.88
N GLN A 134 -10.96 -1.19 -24.83
CA GLN A 134 -12.05 -1.59 -23.91
C GLN A 134 -11.73 -1.36 -22.43
N ASP A 135 -10.48 -0.99 -22.12
CA ASP A 135 -10.00 -0.83 -20.77
C ASP A 135 -9.83 0.66 -20.47
N ALA A 136 -10.03 1.06 -19.22
CA ALA A 136 -9.76 2.40 -18.72
C ALA A 136 -9.05 2.34 -17.37
N TYR A 137 -8.06 3.20 -17.16
CA TYR A 137 -7.48 3.46 -15.86
C TYR A 137 -8.37 4.47 -15.13
N ARG A 138 -8.88 4.09 -13.96
CA ARG A 138 -9.54 5.02 -13.04
C ARG A 138 -8.61 5.26 -11.86
N GLY A 139 -8.13 6.48 -11.73
CA GLY A 139 -7.17 6.85 -10.71
C GLY A 139 -7.65 8.00 -9.82
N VAL A 140 -7.20 7.98 -8.57
CA VAL A 140 -7.37 9.08 -7.63
C VAL A 140 -6.03 9.36 -6.95
N LEU A 141 -5.72 10.64 -6.80
CA LEU A 141 -4.63 11.14 -5.98
C LEU A 141 -5.22 11.86 -4.78
N LEU A 142 -4.81 11.45 -3.58
CA LEU A 142 -5.21 12.04 -2.31
C LEU A 142 -4.01 12.62 -1.58
N ARG A 143 -4.24 13.72 -0.86
CA ARG A 143 -3.28 14.38 0.02
C ARG A 143 -3.69 14.18 1.47
N GLY A 144 -2.91 13.38 2.21
CA GLY A 144 -2.97 13.31 3.67
C GLY A 144 -2.13 14.41 4.33
N GLU A 145 -2.09 14.39 5.65
CA GLU A 145 -1.21 15.28 6.43
C GLU A 145 0.25 14.82 6.32
N ARG A 146 0.47 13.50 6.33
CA ARG A 146 1.81 12.89 6.35
C ARG A 146 2.25 12.33 5.01
N PHE A 147 1.32 11.78 4.21
CA PHE A 147 1.62 11.14 2.94
C PHE A 147 0.63 11.49 1.83
N GLY A 148 1.07 11.29 0.59
CA GLY A 148 0.20 11.21 -0.56
C GLY A 148 -0.22 9.77 -0.85
N TYR A 149 -1.41 9.59 -1.42
CA TYR A 149 -1.95 8.29 -1.80
C TYR A 149 -2.43 8.33 -3.24
N TRP A 150 -1.84 7.50 -4.09
CA TRP A 150 -2.29 7.31 -5.46
C TRP A 150 -2.90 5.92 -5.60
N ILE A 151 -4.19 5.85 -5.93
CA ILE A 151 -4.89 4.58 -6.16
C ILE A 151 -5.35 4.54 -7.60
N GLU A 152 -5.09 3.45 -8.29
CA GLU A 152 -5.51 3.25 -9.67
C GLU A 152 -6.01 1.82 -9.87
N ILE A 153 -7.12 1.66 -10.59
CA ILE A 153 -7.68 0.37 -11.00
C ILE A 153 -7.88 0.35 -12.52
N THR A 154 -7.71 -0.81 -13.14
CA THR A 154 -8.04 -1.01 -14.56
C THR A 154 -9.47 -1.54 -14.67
N GLU A 155 -10.38 -0.69 -15.14
CA GLU A 155 -11.78 -1.03 -15.38
C GLU A 155 -11.98 -1.50 -16.83
N ARG A 156 -12.95 -2.39 -17.03
CA ARG A 156 -13.52 -2.76 -18.33
C ARG A 156 -15.03 -2.82 -18.20
N ASP A 157 -15.74 -2.32 -19.19
CA ASP A 157 -17.21 -2.29 -19.16
C ASP A 157 -17.80 -3.70 -18.94
N GLY A 158 -18.61 -3.84 -17.90
CA GLY A 158 -19.30 -5.09 -17.55
C GLY A 158 -18.40 -6.16 -16.93
N VAL A 159 -17.16 -5.85 -16.56
CA VAL A 159 -16.20 -6.78 -15.95
C VAL A 159 -15.61 -6.15 -14.69
N ASP A 160 -15.56 -6.93 -13.60
CA ASP A 160 -14.91 -6.48 -12.37
C ASP A 160 -13.43 -6.17 -12.63
N PRO A 161 -12.89 -5.05 -12.13
CA PRO A 161 -11.47 -4.74 -12.28
C PRO A 161 -10.63 -5.87 -11.71
N VAL A 162 -9.63 -6.33 -12.45
CA VAL A 162 -8.77 -7.45 -12.00
C VAL A 162 -7.37 -7.01 -11.61
N ILE A 163 -7.02 -5.75 -11.88
CA ILE A 163 -5.71 -5.16 -11.58
C ILE A 163 -5.94 -3.83 -10.88
N GLY A 164 -5.19 -3.60 -9.81
CA GLY A 164 -5.14 -2.31 -9.15
C GLY A 164 -3.84 -2.09 -8.39
N GLN A 165 -3.53 -0.83 -8.15
CA GLN A 165 -2.38 -0.40 -7.40
C GLN A 165 -2.73 0.69 -6.39
N LEU A 166 -1.96 0.72 -5.30
CA LEU A 166 -1.94 1.81 -4.34
C LEU A 166 -0.48 2.17 -4.09
N SER A 167 -0.13 3.43 -4.34
CA SER A 167 1.17 3.99 -4.01
C SER A 167 1.05 4.98 -2.85
N ILE A 168 1.95 4.89 -1.89
CA ILE A 168 2.17 5.88 -0.84
C ILE A 168 3.39 6.70 -1.25
N VAL A 169 3.29 8.01 -1.16
CA VAL A 169 4.36 8.93 -1.57
C VAL A 169 4.62 9.99 -0.51
N LEU A 170 5.80 10.60 -0.54
CA LEU A 170 6.07 11.79 0.26
C LEU A 170 5.13 12.93 -0.17
N VAL A 171 4.62 13.71 0.79
CA VAL A 171 3.71 14.84 0.50
C VAL A 171 4.39 15.88 -0.38
N GLU A 172 5.70 16.10 -0.21
CA GLU A 172 6.49 17.02 -1.04
C GLU A 172 6.60 16.59 -2.52
N ASP A 173 6.33 15.32 -2.84
CA ASP A 173 6.33 14.79 -4.21
C ASP A 173 4.95 14.89 -4.89
N LEU A 174 3.90 15.29 -4.17
CA LEU A 174 2.53 15.23 -4.68
C LEU A 174 2.28 16.16 -5.85
N ASP A 175 2.78 17.40 -5.81
CA ASP A 175 2.52 18.39 -6.86
C ASP A 175 3.15 17.95 -8.20
N ASP A 176 4.35 17.38 -8.12
CA ASP A 176 5.02 16.84 -9.30
C ASP A 176 4.32 15.58 -9.82
N LEU A 177 3.88 14.69 -8.93
CA LEU A 177 3.11 13.50 -9.31
C LEU A 177 1.79 13.88 -9.97
N GLU A 178 1.06 14.86 -9.42
CA GLU A 178 -0.16 15.39 -10.03
C GLU A 178 0.10 15.95 -11.42
N ALA A 179 1.20 16.71 -11.59
CA ALA A 179 1.60 17.25 -12.88
C ALA A 179 1.97 16.15 -13.89
N ASP A 180 2.59 15.05 -13.44
CA ASP A 180 2.85 13.88 -14.27
C ASP A 180 1.54 13.22 -14.73
N LEU A 181 0.63 12.93 -13.81
CA LEU A 181 -0.65 12.26 -14.08
C LEU A 181 -1.59 13.07 -14.99
N LYS A 182 -1.46 14.41 -15.01
CA LYS A 182 -2.20 15.28 -15.95
C LYS A 182 -1.66 15.24 -17.38
N ARG A 183 -0.47 14.69 -17.60
CA ARG A 183 0.17 14.59 -18.91
C ARG A 183 0.04 13.22 -19.56
N GLU A 184 -0.32 12.21 -18.78
CA GLU A 184 -0.65 10.86 -19.24
C GLU A 184 -2.04 10.81 -19.88
#